data_AF-A0A4Y2X329-F1
#
_entry.id   AF-A0A4Y2X329-F1
#
_cell.length_a   1.000
_cell.length_b   1.000
_cell.length_c   1.000
_cell.angle_alpha   90.00
_cell.angle_beta   90.00
_cell.angle_gamma   90.00
#
_symmetry.space_group_name_H-M   'P 1'
#
loop_
_entity.id
_entity.type
_entity.pdbx_description
1 polymer ?
#
loop_
_entity_poly.entity_id
_entity_poly.type
_entity_poly.pdbx_seq_one_letter_code
_entity_poly.pdbx_strand_id
1 'polypeptide(L)' 'EADNDLKQRIASEMNLSETAFLKTIKESDTFQSGKRFSLDWYTPLCQVPLCGHATLASAAVLFMECSK' A
#
# COMPACT_ATOMS: atom_id res chain seq x y z
N GLU A 1 -5.84 1.83 11.91
CA GLU A 1 -5.84 2.30 10.51
C GLU A 1 -5.18 3.66 10.42
N ALA A 2 -4.38 3.92 9.37
CA ALA A 2 -3.92 5.27 9.09
C ALA A 2 -5.07 6.08 8.48
N ASP A 3 -5.26 7.29 8.98
CA ASP A 3 -6.24 8.23 8.49
C ASP A 3 -5.94 8.63 7.03
N ASN A 4 -6.98 8.90 6.23
CA ASN A 4 -6.81 9.21 4.81
C ASN A 4 -6.02 10.50 4.57
N ASP A 5 -6.18 11.51 5.43
CA ASP A 5 -5.40 12.75 5.36
C ASP A 5 -3.91 12.47 5.64
N LEU A 6 -3.61 11.56 6.56
CA LEU A 6 -2.23 11.17 6.84
C LEU A 6 -1.59 10.47 5.63
N LYS A 7 -2.30 9.54 4.98
CA LYS A 7 -1.80 8.85 3.78
C LYS A 7 -1.55 9.84 2.63
N GLN A 8 -2.43 10.82 2.43
CA GLN A 8 -2.26 11.86 1.42
C GLN A 8 -1.05 12.75 1.72
N ARG A 9 -0.83 13.13 2.98
CA ARG A 9 0.35 13.91 3.38
C ARG A 9 1.64 13.15 3.12
N ILE A 10 1.71 11.87 3.50
CA ILE A 10 2.86 11.02 3.23
C ILE A 10 3.09 10.90 1.71
N ALA A 11 2.04 10.66 0.92
CA ALA A 11 2.17 10.59 -0.54
C ALA A 11 2.67 11.91 -1.16
N SER A 12 2.26 13.04 -0.58
CA SER A 12 2.74 14.38 -0.98
C SER A 12 4.21 14.59 -0.63
N GLU A 13 4.63 14.17 0.55
CA GLU A 13 6.02 14.27 1.03
C GLU A 13 6.97 13.38 0.23
N MET A 14 6.55 12.18 -0.16
CA MET A 14 7.34 11.28 -0.99
C MET A 14 7.56 11.83 -2.41
N ASN A 15 6.60 12.62 -2.92
CA ASN A 15 6.66 13.29 -4.22
C ASN A 15 7.01 12.35 -5.40
N LEU A 16 6.45 11.14 -5.37
CA LEU A 16 6.55 10.13 -6.45
C LEU A 16 5.23 10.05 -7.22
N SER A 17 5.23 9.38 -8.37
CA SER A 17 4.02 9.22 -9.20
C SER A 17 2.87 8.58 -8.42
N GLU A 18 3.16 7.50 -7.68
CA GLU A 18 2.19 6.84 -6.82
C GLU A 18 2.86 6.32 -5.54
N THR A 19 2.12 6.41 -4.43
CA THR A 19 2.44 5.79 -3.15
C THR A 19 1.35 4.76 -2.84
N ALA A 20 1.76 3.52 -2.62
CA ALA A 20 0.85 2.41 -2.31
C ALA A 20 0.95 2.04 -0.82
N PHE A 21 -0.18 2.08 -0.11
CA PHE A 21 -0.27 1.68 1.29
C PHE A 21 -0.86 0.28 1.38
N LEU A 22 -0.07 -0.66 1.90
CA LEU A 22 -0.46 -2.04 2.14
C LEU A 22 -1.03 -2.20 3.55
N LYS A 23 -2.14 -2.92 3.67
CA LYS A 23 -2.77 -3.27 4.95
C LYS A 23 -3.18 -4.73 4.98
N THR A 24 -3.02 -5.39 6.12
CA THR A 24 -3.64 -6.69 6.36
C THR A 24 -5.16 -6.52 6.49
N ILE A 25 -5.94 -7.46 5.94
CA ILE A 25 -7.41 -7.40 6.02
C ILE A 25 -7.89 -7.86 7.40
N LYS A 26 -7.21 -8.85 7.98
CA LYS A 26 -7.48 -9.35 9.32
C LYS A 26 -6.40 -8.84 10.26
N GLU A 27 -6.79 -8.40 11.44
CA GLU A 27 -5.85 -7.99 12.49
C GLU A 27 -4.98 -9.15 12.99
N SER A 28 -5.47 -10.39 12.88
CA SER A 28 -4.72 -11.60 13.22
C SER A 28 -3.64 -11.97 12.21
N ASP A 29 -3.72 -11.43 10.98
CA ASP A 29 -2.79 -11.78 9.92
C ASP A 29 -1.54 -10.91 10.02
N THR A 30 -0.37 -11.49 9.76
CA THR A 30 0.88 -10.75 9.60
C THR A 30 1.21 -10.59 8.12
N PHE A 31 2.19 -9.77 7.78
CA PHE A 31 2.68 -9.68 6.40
C PHE A 31 3.34 -10.98 5.89
N GLN A 32 3.67 -11.91 6.79
CA GLN A 32 4.19 -13.25 6.48
C GLN A 32 3.09 -14.30 6.30
N SER A 33 2.05 -14.27 7.14
CA SER A 33 1.00 -15.30 7.17
C SER A 33 -0.27 -14.91 6.40
N GLY A 34 -0.46 -13.61 6.15
CA GLY A 34 -1.60 -13.05 5.45
C GLY A 34 -1.66 -13.51 4.00
N LYS A 35 -2.84 -13.97 3.57
CA LYS A 35 -3.09 -14.37 2.18
C LYS A 35 -3.80 -13.30 1.36
N ARG A 36 -4.34 -12.27 2.03
CA ARG A 36 -5.10 -11.20 1.42
C ARG A 36 -4.74 -9.88 2.08
N PHE A 37 -4.51 -8.88 1.25
CA PHE A 37 -4.12 -7.54 1.65
C PHE A 37 -5.02 -6.52 0.98
N SER A 38 -5.28 -5.43 1.68
CA SER A 38 -5.88 -4.23 1.11
C SER A 38 -4.76 -3.32 0.63
N LEU A 39 -5.05 -2.57 -0.42
CA LEU A 39 -4.15 -1.61 -1.04
C LEU A 39 -4.89 -0.31 -1.26
N ASP A 40 -4.29 0.79 -0.83
CA ASP A 40 -4.73 2.13 -1.21
C ASP A 40 -3.63 2.80 -2.04
N TRP A 41 -4.03 3.51 -3.10
CA TRP A 41 -3.11 4.22 -3.99
C TRP A 41 -3.33 5.72 -3.87
N TYR A 42 -2.25 6.44 -3.71
CA TYR A 42 -2.25 7.90 -3.62
C TYR A 42 -1.23 8.47 -4.58
N THR A 43 -1.63 9.49 -5.31
CA THR A 43 -0.71 10.46 -5.93
C THR A 43 -0.41 11.55 -4.90
N PRO A 44 0.55 12.45 -5.15
CA PRO A 44 0.79 13.61 -4.29
C PRO A 44 -0.42 14.54 -4.14
N LEU A 45 -1.42 14.45 -5.04
CA LEU A 45 -2.57 15.34 -5.06
C LEU A 45 -3.86 14.69 -4.54
N CYS A 46 -4.06 13.40 -4.80
CA CYS A 46 -5.29 12.71 -4.45
C CYS A 46 -5.14 11.19 -4.39
N GLN A 47 -6.12 10.54 -3.74
CA GLN A 47 -6.32 9.10 -3.84
C GLN A 47 -6.81 8.70 -5.23
N VAL A 48 -6.31 7.58 -5.74
CA VAL A 48 -6.74 7.00 -7.02
C VAL A 48 -7.38 5.62 -6.80
N PRO A 49 -8.38 5.26 -7.62
CA PRO A 49 -9.14 4.03 -7.41
C PRO A 49 -8.34 2.75 -7.71
N LEU A 50 -7.35 2.81 -8.62
CA LEU A 50 -6.50 1.68 -8.98
C LEU A 50 -5.23 2.14 -9.71
N CYS A 51 -4.08 1.53 -9.39
CA CYS A 51 -2.87 1.63 -10.20
C CYS A 51 -2.21 0.25 -10.39
N GLY A 52 -2.13 -0.22 -11.63
CA GLY A 52 -1.66 -1.57 -11.96
C GLY A 52 -0.19 -1.81 -11.61
N HIS A 53 0.70 -0.89 -11.98
CA HIS A 53 2.14 -1.01 -11.73
C HIS A 53 2.45 -1.02 -10.23
N ALA A 54 1.80 -0.14 -9.47
CA ALA A 54 1.92 -0.07 -8.02
C ALA A 54 1.43 -1.36 -7.36
N THR A 55 0.32 -1.95 -7.85
CA THR A 55 -0.17 -3.24 -7.36
C THR A 55 0.84 -4.36 -7.58
N LEU A 56 1.47 -4.42 -8.76
CA LEU A 56 2.50 -5.42 -9.07
C LEU A 56 3.74 -5.23 -8.19
N ALA A 57 4.19 -3.99 -7.99
CA ALA A 57 5.30 -3.66 -7.11
C ALA A 57 5.02 -4.05 -5.65
N SER A 58 3.81 -3.79 -5.16
CA SER A 58 3.38 -4.19 -3.81
C SER A 58 3.36 -5.71 -3.65
N ALA A 59 2.85 -6.45 -4.64
CA ALA A 59 2.87 -7.91 -4.62
C ALA A 59 4.32 -8.44 -4.60
N ALA A 60 5.19 -7.89 -5.44
CA ALA A 60 6.62 -8.22 -5.48
C ALA A 60 7.28 -8.06 -4.10
N VAL A 61 7.03 -6.97 -3.38
CA VAL A 61 7.56 -6.74 -2.02
C VAL A 61 7.03 -7.79 -1.02
N LEU A 62 5.73 -8.11 -1.05
CA LEU A 62 5.16 -9.13 -0.16
C LEU A 62 5.78 -10.51 -0.38
N PHE A 63 5.98 -10.91 -1.65
CA PHE A 63 6.52 -12.22 -1.99
C PHE A 63 8.03 -12.32 -1.82
N MET A 64 8.78 -11.24 -2.03
CA MET A 64 10.25 -11.27 -1.98
C MET A 64 10.82 -10.87 -0.62
N GLU A 65 10.22 -9.90 0.06
CA GLU A 65 10.76 -9.36 1.31
C GLU A 65 9.98 -9.81 2.54
N CYS A 66 8.65 -9.93 2.45
CA CYS A 66 7.84 -10.38 3.60
C CYS A 66 7.68 -11.90 3.70
N SER A 67 8.03 -12.69 2.68
CA SER A 67 7.91 -14.16 2.74
C SER A 67 9.21 -14.87 3.18
N LYS A 68 10.25 -14.10 3.55
CA LYS A 68 11.44 -14.62 4.23
C LYS A 68 11.16 -14.81 5.72
#